data_AF-A0AB35U0R0-F1
#
_entry.id   AF-A0AB35U0R0-F1
#
_cell.length_a   1.000
_cell.length_b   1.000
_cell.length_c   1.000
_cell.angle_alpha   90.00
_cell.angle_beta   90.00
_cell.angle_gamma   90.00
#
_symmetry.space_group_name_H-M   'P 1'
#
loop_
_entity.id
_entity.type
_entity.pdbx_description
1 polymer ?
#
loop_
_entity_poly.entity_id
_entity_poly.type
_entity_poly.pdbx_seq_one_letter_code
_entity_poly.pdbx_strand_id
1 'polypeptide(L)'
;MIQDIAPHVMHNEYKPRDPRADDYVFSFDGNNVHLNHDNLFFQVKDLPDQRHLDYLFRIDDTAFFLSDLKDLAVSSINTYNLRTLEPKWLSFAAITGWQIDAWMQINKRCGRCGHLMVKDTRERAMRCPSCGNLVYPRIMPAVIVAVINDKGELLVTKYAHGRYQKYALVAGYNEIGESIEQTAIREVKEETGLDVGSLTYYKSQPWGFTSTLLFGFYAHVIGSDAITMDSNELRVARWVKPTDDIDTGGNASLTSEMIHNFIEDSARRPLTSGRG
;
A
#
# COMPACT_ATOMS: atom_id res chain seq x y z
N MET A 1 -9.72 5.09 3.10
CA MET A 1 -8.35 4.87 2.56
C MET A 1 -8.21 5.19 1.07
N ILE A 2 -7.00 5.05 0.52
CA ILE A 2 -6.64 5.37 -0.88
C ILE A 2 -7.34 4.46 -1.91
N GLN A 3 -7.58 3.20 -1.59
CA GLN A 3 -8.29 2.24 -2.44
C GLN A 3 -9.82 2.38 -2.40
N ASP A 4 -10.36 3.17 -1.48
CA ASP A 4 -11.80 3.40 -1.35
C ASP A 4 -12.23 4.47 -2.36
N ILE A 5 -12.45 4.04 -3.60
CA ILE A 5 -12.67 4.91 -4.76
C ILE A 5 -14.14 5.01 -5.21
N ALA A 6 -15.09 4.49 -4.41
CA ALA A 6 -16.51 4.54 -4.73
C ALA A 6 -16.96 5.98 -5.08
N PRO A 7 -17.85 6.16 -6.09
CA PRO A 7 -18.59 5.12 -6.80
C PRO A 7 -17.81 4.41 -7.92
N HIS A 8 -16.56 4.80 -8.19
CA HIS A 8 -15.74 4.18 -9.23
C HIS A 8 -15.39 2.72 -8.89
N VAL A 9 -15.27 1.88 -9.92
CA VAL A 9 -14.98 0.45 -9.81
C VAL A 9 -13.72 0.10 -10.57
N MET A 10 -12.76 -0.52 -9.88
CA MET A 10 -11.54 -1.01 -10.52
C MET A 10 -11.78 -2.36 -11.22
N HIS A 11 -11.42 -2.42 -12.50
CA HIS A 11 -11.41 -3.63 -13.32
C HIS A 11 -9.96 -4.07 -13.54
N ASN A 12 -9.47 -4.93 -12.64
CA ASN A 12 -8.07 -5.36 -12.63
C ASN A 12 -7.82 -6.64 -13.44
N GLU A 13 -8.86 -7.30 -13.94
CA GLU A 13 -8.71 -8.43 -14.85
C GLU A 13 -7.89 -8.04 -16.10
N TYR A 14 -7.01 -8.92 -16.56
CA TYR A 14 -6.17 -8.63 -17.71
C TYR A 14 -6.97 -8.84 -19.01
N LYS A 15 -7.70 -7.80 -19.42
CA LYS A 15 -8.45 -7.74 -20.68
C LYS A 15 -8.00 -6.52 -21.49
N PRO A 16 -6.81 -6.60 -22.15
CA PRO A 16 -6.31 -5.51 -22.97
C PRO A 16 -7.32 -5.11 -24.04
N ARG A 17 -7.42 -3.81 -24.30
CA ARG A 17 -8.19 -3.23 -25.41
C ARG A 17 -7.42 -2.08 -26.03
N ASP A 18 -7.82 -1.71 -27.24
CA ASP A 18 -7.26 -0.55 -27.93
C ASP A 18 -7.53 0.76 -27.15
N PRO A 19 -6.59 1.72 -27.16
CA PRO A 19 -6.71 2.99 -26.47
C PRO A 19 -7.77 3.89 -27.12
N ARG A 20 -8.46 4.66 -26.28
CA ARG A 20 -9.41 5.72 -26.67
C ARG A 20 -8.82 7.08 -26.31
N ALA A 21 -9.28 8.13 -27.01
CA ALA A 21 -8.81 9.50 -26.86
C ALA A 21 -8.72 9.98 -25.39
N ASP A 22 -9.71 9.68 -24.56
CA ASP A 22 -9.79 10.14 -23.16
C ASP A 22 -9.18 9.16 -22.14
N ASP A 23 -8.62 8.03 -22.58
CA ASP A 23 -7.88 7.13 -21.70
C ASP A 23 -6.60 7.80 -21.19
N TYR A 24 -6.15 7.39 -20.00
CA TYR A 24 -4.96 7.95 -19.38
C TYR A 24 -3.71 7.16 -19.73
N VAL A 25 -2.60 7.87 -19.83
CA VAL A 25 -1.27 7.30 -20.04
C VAL A 25 -0.35 7.76 -18.90
N PHE A 26 0.17 6.80 -18.15
CA PHE A 26 1.18 7.03 -17.16
C PHE A 26 2.57 6.88 -17.77
N SER A 27 3.51 7.62 -17.20
CA SER A 27 4.93 7.58 -17.54
C SER A 27 5.71 7.75 -16.24
N PHE A 28 6.61 6.81 -15.95
CA PHE A 28 7.35 6.75 -14.70
C PHE A 28 8.86 6.74 -14.95
N ASP A 29 9.62 7.32 -14.03
CA ASP A 29 11.09 7.20 -13.96
C ASP A 29 11.50 6.90 -12.52
N GLY A 30 11.74 5.62 -12.24
CA GLY A 30 12.00 5.11 -10.91
C GLY A 30 10.85 5.39 -9.95
N ASN A 31 11.08 6.26 -8.96
CA ASN A 31 10.09 6.66 -7.96
C ASN A 31 9.37 7.96 -8.30
N ASN A 32 9.40 8.39 -9.55
CA ASN A 32 8.73 9.61 -10.01
C ASN A 32 7.69 9.29 -11.09
N VAL A 33 6.59 10.03 -11.07
CA VAL A 33 5.60 10.04 -12.15
C VAL A 33 5.72 11.34 -12.92
N HIS A 34 5.72 11.23 -14.25
CA HIS A 34 5.74 12.36 -15.17
C HIS A 34 4.34 12.92 -15.33
N LEU A 35 4.24 14.25 -15.34
CA LEU A 35 2.99 14.98 -15.51
C LEU A 35 3.07 15.87 -16.76
N ASN A 36 1.93 16.03 -17.41
CA ASN A 36 1.72 16.92 -18.54
C ASN A 36 1.49 18.36 -18.04
N HIS A 37 1.10 19.26 -18.94
CA HIS A 37 0.60 20.60 -18.62
C HIS A 37 -0.43 20.57 -17.48
N ASP A 38 -0.46 21.66 -16.69
CA ASP A 38 -1.30 21.83 -15.49
C ASP A 38 -1.11 20.78 -14.38
N ASN A 39 0.03 20.05 -14.40
CA ASN A 39 0.34 18.97 -13.45
C ASN A 39 -0.69 17.82 -13.49
N LEU A 40 -1.27 17.56 -14.65
CA LEU A 40 -2.20 16.45 -14.89
C LEU A 40 -1.48 15.23 -15.48
N PHE A 41 -2.10 14.05 -15.40
CA PHE A 41 -1.64 12.89 -16.16
C PHE A 41 -1.94 13.04 -17.65
N PHE A 42 -1.15 12.40 -18.51
CA PHE A 42 -1.36 12.44 -19.95
C PHE A 42 -2.65 11.70 -20.34
N GLN A 43 -3.34 12.19 -21.36
CA GLN A 43 -4.38 11.43 -22.05
C GLN A 43 -3.90 11.04 -23.45
N VAL A 44 -4.49 9.98 -24.02
CA VAL A 44 -4.10 9.49 -25.35
C VAL A 44 -4.24 10.56 -26.43
N LYS A 45 -5.28 11.40 -26.37
CA LYS A 45 -5.52 12.50 -27.33
C LYS A 45 -4.45 13.59 -27.32
N ASP A 46 -3.68 13.70 -26.23
CA ASP A 46 -2.65 14.73 -26.07
C ASP A 46 -1.27 14.26 -26.59
N LEU A 47 -1.18 13.01 -27.05
CA LEU A 47 0.08 12.46 -27.55
C LEU A 47 0.33 12.90 -28.99
N PRO A 48 1.48 13.52 -29.31
CA PRO A 48 1.76 14.10 -30.63
C PRO A 48 1.98 13.06 -31.73
N ASP A 49 2.37 11.83 -31.36
CA ASP A 49 2.69 10.73 -32.27
C ASP A 49 2.05 9.42 -31.77
N GLN A 50 2.02 8.40 -32.64
CA GLN A 50 1.70 7.02 -32.22
C GLN A 50 2.80 6.48 -31.28
N ARG A 51 2.64 6.73 -29.98
CA ARG A 51 3.46 6.12 -28.93
C ARG A 51 3.07 4.66 -28.74
N HIS A 52 4.04 3.84 -28.34
CA HIS A 52 3.75 2.49 -27.87
C HIS A 52 3.03 2.58 -26.52
N LEU A 53 1.85 1.95 -26.41
CA LEU A 53 1.01 1.99 -25.23
C LEU A 53 0.82 0.59 -24.65
N ASP A 54 1.26 0.41 -23.41
CA ASP A 54 1.07 -0.84 -22.67
C ASP A 54 -0.15 -0.78 -21.78
N TYR A 55 -1.15 -1.62 -22.08
CA TYR A 55 -2.36 -1.71 -21.26
C TYR A 55 -2.05 -2.16 -19.82
N LEU A 56 -2.61 -1.45 -18.84
CA LEU A 56 -2.48 -1.76 -17.41
C LEU A 56 -3.75 -2.40 -16.85
N PHE A 57 -4.83 -1.63 -16.80
CA PHE A 57 -6.14 -1.98 -16.21
C PHE A 57 -7.19 -0.92 -16.57
N ARG A 58 -8.40 -1.06 -16.03
CA ARG A 58 -9.49 -0.07 -16.14
C ARG A 58 -9.99 0.38 -14.77
N ILE A 59 -10.51 1.60 -14.71
CA ILE A 59 -11.43 2.04 -13.65
C ILE A 59 -12.66 2.59 -14.36
N ASP A 60 -13.84 2.07 -14.01
CA ASP A 60 -15.06 2.19 -14.80
C ASP A 60 -14.76 1.93 -16.27
N ASP A 61 -15.09 2.88 -17.16
CA ASP A 61 -14.86 2.75 -18.59
C ASP A 61 -13.48 3.17 -19.11
N THR A 62 -12.72 3.88 -18.26
CA THR A 62 -11.43 4.50 -18.58
C THR A 62 -10.29 3.51 -18.42
N ALA A 63 -9.56 3.26 -19.50
CA ALA A 63 -8.36 2.44 -19.47
C ALA A 63 -7.13 3.27 -19.12
N PHE A 64 -6.15 2.58 -18.53
CA PHE A 64 -4.86 3.14 -18.19
C PHE A 64 -3.78 2.41 -18.94
N PHE A 65 -2.87 3.18 -19.51
CA PHE A 65 -1.73 2.68 -20.27
C PHE A 65 -0.42 3.19 -19.67
N LEU A 66 0.68 2.52 -20.03
CA LEU A 66 2.04 2.94 -19.75
C LEU A 66 2.76 3.27 -21.05
N SER A 67 3.54 4.36 -21.04
CA SER A 67 4.47 4.71 -22.12
C SER A 67 5.64 5.50 -21.55
N ASP A 68 6.77 5.49 -22.26
CA ASP A 68 7.82 6.48 -22.02
C ASP A 68 7.43 7.81 -22.67
N LEU A 69 7.11 8.79 -21.81
CA LEU A 69 6.72 10.15 -22.16
C LEU A 69 7.63 11.19 -21.48
N LYS A 70 8.84 10.80 -21.07
CA LYS A 70 9.76 11.69 -20.35
C LYS A 70 10.08 12.96 -21.13
N ASP A 71 10.16 12.85 -22.45
CA ASP A 71 10.43 13.95 -23.37
C ASP A 71 9.28 14.96 -23.49
N LEU A 72 8.07 14.57 -23.11
CA LEU A 72 6.86 15.42 -23.10
C LEU A 72 6.52 15.96 -21.71
N ALA A 73 7.20 15.49 -20.66
CA ALA A 73 6.90 15.84 -19.28
C ALA A 73 7.26 17.29 -18.96
N VAL A 74 6.31 18.04 -18.40
CA VAL A 74 6.53 19.41 -17.92
C VAL A 74 7.01 19.41 -16.47
N SER A 75 6.56 18.44 -15.69
CA SER A 75 6.96 18.26 -14.29
C SER A 75 6.98 16.78 -13.91
N SER A 76 7.53 16.50 -12.72
CA SER A 76 7.42 15.19 -12.11
C SER A 76 7.27 15.32 -10.60
N ILE A 77 6.61 14.35 -9.99
CA ILE A 77 6.47 14.26 -8.54
C ILE A 77 6.87 12.87 -8.08
N ASN A 78 7.33 12.79 -6.82
CA ASN A 78 7.59 11.49 -6.21
C ASN A 78 6.27 10.71 -6.08
N THR A 79 6.31 9.43 -6.42
CA THR A 79 5.13 8.55 -6.40
C THR A 79 4.50 8.48 -5.01
N TYR A 80 5.28 8.60 -3.92
CA TYR A 80 4.74 8.65 -2.56
C TYR A 80 3.75 9.80 -2.32
N ASN A 81 3.86 10.91 -3.06
CA ASN A 81 2.94 12.04 -2.97
C ASN A 81 1.62 11.80 -3.70
N LEU A 82 1.51 10.74 -4.52
CA LEU A 82 0.24 10.38 -5.17
C LEU A 82 -0.87 10.21 -4.14
N ARG A 83 -0.57 9.68 -2.95
CA ARG A 83 -1.57 9.44 -1.88
C ARG A 83 -2.33 10.67 -1.40
N THR A 84 -1.90 11.88 -1.78
CA THR A 84 -2.56 13.15 -1.44
C THR A 84 -3.17 13.86 -2.66
N LEU A 85 -3.05 13.28 -3.86
CA LEU A 85 -3.63 13.86 -5.07
C LEU A 85 -5.12 13.58 -5.19
N GLU A 86 -5.83 14.55 -5.76
CA GLU A 86 -7.23 14.44 -6.15
C GLU A 86 -7.36 14.54 -7.68
N PRO A 87 -8.34 13.85 -8.29
CA PRO A 87 -9.33 13.01 -7.64
C PRO A 87 -8.74 11.66 -7.18
N LYS A 88 -9.18 11.16 -6.03
CA LYS A 88 -8.65 9.95 -5.38
C LYS A 88 -8.59 8.71 -6.27
N TRP A 89 -9.60 8.48 -7.11
CA TRP A 89 -9.63 7.33 -8.01
C TRP A 89 -8.48 7.35 -9.04
N LEU A 90 -8.10 8.54 -9.50
CA LEU A 90 -6.99 8.73 -10.43
C LEU A 90 -5.64 8.60 -9.73
N SER A 91 -5.56 9.09 -8.48
CA SER A 91 -4.41 8.82 -7.60
C SER A 91 -4.19 7.33 -7.38
N PHE A 92 -5.25 6.59 -7.00
CA PHE A 92 -5.18 5.14 -6.80
C PHE A 92 -4.79 4.39 -8.10
N ALA A 93 -5.30 4.85 -9.25
CA ALA A 93 -4.86 4.35 -10.55
C ALA A 93 -3.35 4.57 -10.75
N ALA A 94 -2.84 5.78 -10.53
CA ALA A 94 -1.41 6.07 -10.71
C ALA A 94 -0.51 5.23 -9.77
N ILE A 95 -0.92 5.02 -8.52
CA ILE A 95 -0.20 4.16 -7.56
C ILE A 95 -0.17 2.71 -8.05
N THR A 96 -1.30 2.20 -8.52
CA THR A 96 -1.40 0.84 -9.07
C THR A 96 -0.58 0.70 -10.35
N GLY A 97 -0.65 1.68 -11.24
CA GLY A 97 0.12 1.71 -12.49
C GLY A 97 1.62 1.72 -12.21
N TRP A 98 2.07 2.49 -11.22
CA TRP A 98 3.45 2.49 -10.78
C TRP A 98 3.89 1.14 -10.20
N GLN A 99 3.04 0.48 -9.42
CA GLN A 99 3.34 -0.87 -8.90
C GLN A 99 3.59 -1.87 -10.04
N ILE A 100 2.79 -1.80 -11.11
CA ILE A 100 2.97 -2.66 -12.30
C ILE A 100 4.25 -2.28 -13.04
N ASP A 101 4.51 -0.99 -13.28
CA ASP A 101 5.75 -0.55 -13.93
C ASP A 101 6.98 -0.99 -13.13
N ALA A 102 7.04 -0.69 -11.85
CA ALA A 102 8.16 -1.06 -10.98
C ALA A 102 8.44 -2.57 -11.01
N TRP A 103 7.39 -3.39 -11.02
CA TRP A 103 7.52 -4.84 -11.20
C TRP A 103 8.07 -5.22 -12.58
N MET A 104 7.62 -4.60 -13.67
CA MET A 104 8.18 -4.84 -15.01
C MET A 104 9.65 -4.41 -15.09
N GLN A 105 10.01 -3.27 -14.50
CA GLN A 105 11.38 -2.74 -14.53
C GLN A 105 12.39 -3.68 -13.87
N ILE A 106 12.02 -4.35 -12.77
CA ILE A 106 12.89 -5.32 -12.09
C ILE A 106 12.86 -6.73 -12.73
N ASN A 107 11.96 -6.98 -13.67
CA ASN A 107 11.81 -8.26 -14.38
C ASN A 107 12.19 -8.18 -15.86
N LYS A 108 13.10 -7.27 -16.25
CA LYS A 108 13.60 -7.17 -17.64
C LYS A 108 14.44 -8.37 -18.08
N ARG A 109 15.08 -9.06 -17.13
CA ARG A 109 15.89 -10.27 -17.37
C ARG A 109 15.36 -11.43 -16.56
N CYS A 110 15.49 -12.63 -17.12
CA CYS A 110 15.01 -13.85 -16.50
C CYS A 110 15.90 -14.23 -15.32
N GLY A 111 15.32 -14.30 -14.12
CA GLY A 111 16.02 -14.77 -12.91
C GLY A 111 16.51 -16.22 -13.00
N ARG A 112 16.00 -17.02 -13.96
CA ARG A 112 16.42 -18.42 -14.16
C ARG A 112 17.60 -18.58 -15.13
N CYS A 113 17.68 -17.76 -16.18
CA CYS A 113 18.66 -17.96 -17.27
C CYS A 113 19.33 -16.69 -17.81
N GLY A 114 18.98 -15.50 -17.30
CA GLY A 114 19.57 -14.21 -17.70
C GLY A 114 19.05 -13.61 -19.02
N HIS A 115 18.28 -14.36 -19.82
CA HIS A 115 17.71 -13.88 -21.09
C HIS A 115 16.70 -12.74 -20.89
N LEU A 116 16.54 -11.85 -21.88
CA LEU A 116 15.56 -10.76 -21.81
C LEU A 116 14.13 -11.32 -21.73
N MET A 117 13.31 -10.74 -20.86
CA MET A 117 11.92 -11.12 -20.68
C MET A 117 11.04 -10.31 -21.64
N VAL A 118 9.91 -10.89 -22.04
CA VAL A 118 8.86 -10.21 -22.80
C VAL A 118 7.54 -10.24 -22.02
N LYS A 119 6.65 -9.29 -22.28
CA LYS A 119 5.28 -9.33 -21.70
C LYS A 119 4.53 -10.54 -22.26
N ASP A 120 3.81 -11.23 -21.39
CA ASP A 120 2.87 -12.27 -21.81
C ASP A 120 1.63 -11.66 -22.46
N THR A 121 1.03 -12.35 -23.42
CA THR A 121 -0.13 -11.85 -24.18
C THR A 121 -1.48 -12.31 -23.63
N ARG A 122 -1.49 -13.22 -22.66
CA ARG A 122 -2.71 -13.82 -22.07
C ARG A 122 -2.92 -13.39 -20.64
N GLU A 123 -1.83 -13.24 -19.89
CA GLU A 123 -1.84 -12.90 -18.47
C GLU A 123 -1.00 -11.66 -18.19
N ARG A 124 -1.25 -10.99 -17.07
CA ARG A 124 -0.35 -9.94 -16.57
C ARG A 124 0.90 -10.62 -16.01
N ALA A 125 1.84 -10.99 -16.88
CA ALA A 125 3.05 -11.71 -16.53
C ALA A 125 4.21 -11.34 -17.47
N MET A 126 5.44 -11.56 -17.02
CA MET A 126 6.64 -11.54 -17.85
C MET A 126 7.04 -12.97 -18.18
N ARG A 127 7.29 -13.27 -19.46
CA ARG A 127 7.68 -14.58 -19.98
C ARG A 127 9.10 -14.55 -20.54
N CYS A 128 9.89 -15.56 -20.22
CA CYS A 128 11.18 -15.79 -20.87
C CYS A 128 10.98 -16.59 -22.17
N PRO A 129 11.34 -16.05 -23.35
CA PRO A 129 11.23 -16.79 -24.60
C PRO A 129 12.26 -17.93 -24.72
N SER A 130 13.35 -17.89 -23.93
CA SER A 130 14.42 -18.90 -23.98
C SER A 130 14.11 -20.15 -23.15
N CYS A 131 13.62 -20.01 -21.92
CA CYS A 131 13.39 -21.14 -21.01
C CYS A 131 11.92 -21.31 -20.58
N GLY A 132 11.02 -20.46 -21.06
CA GLY A 132 9.59 -20.52 -20.73
C GLY A 132 9.22 -20.02 -19.33
N ASN A 133 10.18 -19.59 -18.51
CA ASN A 133 9.92 -19.08 -17.15
C ASN A 133 8.90 -17.94 -17.17
N LEU A 134 7.88 -18.04 -16.31
CA LEU A 134 6.82 -17.07 -16.16
C LEU A 134 6.92 -16.41 -14.79
N VAL A 135 6.84 -15.09 -14.74
CA VAL A 135 6.89 -14.31 -13.50
C VAL A 135 5.65 -13.43 -13.46
N TYR A 136 4.97 -13.42 -12.31
CA TYR A 136 3.78 -12.60 -12.07
C TYR A 136 4.11 -11.37 -11.22
N PRO A 137 3.26 -10.33 -11.22
CA PRO A 137 3.32 -9.21 -10.28
C PRO A 137 3.49 -9.70 -8.84
N ARG A 138 4.47 -9.14 -8.13
CA ARG A 138 4.76 -9.49 -6.75
C ARG A 138 3.83 -8.72 -5.81
N ILE A 139 3.18 -9.43 -4.91
CA ILE A 139 2.42 -8.88 -3.78
C ILE A 139 2.96 -9.56 -2.52
N MET A 140 3.44 -8.75 -1.58
CA MET A 140 4.00 -9.22 -0.31
C MET A 140 2.96 -9.08 0.79
N PRO A 141 2.51 -10.16 1.45
CA PRO A 141 1.62 -10.05 2.59
C PRO A 141 2.32 -9.39 3.78
N ALA A 142 1.62 -8.53 4.51
CA ALA A 142 2.13 -7.93 5.76
C ALA A 142 0.97 -7.61 6.71
N VAL A 143 1.25 -7.57 8.00
CA VAL A 143 0.27 -7.29 9.05
C VAL A 143 0.35 -5.84 9.49
N ILE A 144 -0.77 -5.32 10.01
CA ILE A 144 -0.84 -4.10 10.81
C ILE A 144 -1.69 -4.44 12.03
N VAL A 145 -1.14 -4.27 13.23
CA VAL A 145 -1.80 -4.72 14.47
C VAL A 145 -2.03 -3.55 15.42
N ALA A 146 -3.30 -3.22 15.67
CA ALA A 146 -3.72 -2.32 16.74
C ALA A 146 -3.79 -3.10 18.06
N VAL A 147 -2.79 -2.91 18.92
CA VAL A 147 -2.70 -3.57 20.22
C VAL A 147 -3.29 -2.67 21.31
N ILE A 148 -4.23 -3.20 22.09
CA ILE A 148 -4.97 -2.47 23.13
C ILE A 148 -4.73 -3.11 24.50
N ASN A 149 -4.48 -2.30 25.54
CA ASN A 149 -4.35 -2.78 26.93
C ASN A 149 -5.68 -2.71 27.69
N ASP A 150 -5.72 -3.27 28.91
CA ASP A 150 -6.93 -3.29 29.77
C ASP A 150 -7.38 -1.91 30.24
N LYS A 151 -6.52 -0.89 30.14
CA LYS A 151 -6.86 0.51 30.45
C LYS A 151 -7.55 1.22 29.28
N GLY A 152 -7.75 0.53 28.16
CA GLY A 152 -8.32 1.10 26.95
C GLY A 152 -7.35 2.04 26.22
N GLU A 153 -6.04 1.81 26.34
CA GLU A 153 -5.00 2.56 25.64
C GLU A 153 -4.51 1.77 24.42
N LEU A 154 -4.17 2.48 23.35
CA LEU A 154 -3.63 1.91 22.12
C LEU A 154 -2.11 1.99 22.13
N LEU A 155 -1.45 0.94 21.65
CA LEU A 155 -0.01 0.96 21.39
C LEU A 155 0.27 1.68 20.08
N VAL A 156 1.12 2.70 20.12
CA VAL A 156 1.65 3.36 18.93
C VAL A 156 3.16 3.28 18.87
N THR A 157 3.68 3.12 17.66
CA THR A 157 5.10 2.96 17.39
C THR A 157 5.63 4.07 16.49
N LYS A 158 6.95 4.23 16.43
CA LYS A 158 7.66 4.94 15.36
C LYS A 158 8.88 4.14 14.96
N TYR A 159 9.01 3.88 13.66
CA TYR A 159 10.20 3.23 13.11
C TYR A 159 11.48 4.01 13.41
N ALA A 160 12.55 3.29 13.74
CA ALA A 160 13.89 3.83 13.93
C ALA A 160 14.50 4.32 12.60
N HIS A 161 14.07 3.73 11.49
CA HIS A 161 14.61 3.97 10.15
C HIS A 161 13.50 4.33 9.15
N GLY A 162 13.88 4.98 8.04
CA GLY A 162 12.98 5.30 6.93
C GLY A 162 12.38 6.71 6.95
N ARG A 163 11.62 7.02 5.90
CA ARG A 163 11.06 8.36 5.65
C ARG A 163 9.76 8.64 6.44
N TYR A 164 9.10 7.59 6.94
CA TYR A 164 7.87 7.75 7.72
C TYR A 164 8.21 8.08 9.17
N GLN A 165 7.88 9.30 9.58
CA GLN A 165 8.27 9.85 10.89
C GLN A 165 7.06 10.03 11.83
N LYS A 166 5.88 9.61 11.38
CA LYS A 166 4.59 9.72 12.10
C LYS A 166 4.34 8.47 12.94
N TYR A 167 3.29 8.51 13.77
CA TYR A 167 2.91 7.34 14.56
C TYR A 167 2.34 6.25 13.66
N ALA A 168 2.75 5.01 13.93
CA ALA A 168 2.28 3.81 13.29
C ALA A 168 1.72 2.83 14.33
N LEU A 169 1.17 1.73 13.82
CA LEU A 169 0.88 0.53 14.58
C LEU A 169 2.01 -0.48 14.33
N VAL A 170 2.08 -1.55 15.11
CA VAL A 170 3.00 -2.68 14.86
C VAL A 170 2.72 -3.24 13.47
N ALA A 171 3.76 -3.45 12.67
CA ALA A 171 3.58 -3.93 11.31
C ALA A 171 4.85 -4.57 10.75
N GLY A 172 4.70 -5.76 10.17
CA GLY A 172 5.80 -6.44 9.50
C GLY A 172 5.35 -7.43 8.45
N TYR A 173 6.32 -7.94 7.70
CA TYR A 173 6.07 -8.83 6.57
C TYR A 173 5.76 -10.24 7.04
N ASN A 174 4.88 -10.93 6.31
CA ASN A 174 4.67 -12.35 6.50
C ASN A 174 5.93 -13.13 6.09
N GLU A 175 6.40 -14.02 6.96
CA GLU A 175 7.52 -14.90 6.64
C GLU A 175 7.07 -16.21 6.01
N ILE A 176 8.01 -16.86 5.33
CA ILE A 176 7.77 -18.13 4.63
C ILE A 176 7.37 -19.20 5.65
N GLY A 177 6.18 -19.76 5.47
CA GLY A 177 5.66 -20.83 6.33
C GLY A 177 4.75 -20.34 7.46
N GLU A 178 4.55 -19.04 7.60
CA GLU A 178 3.64 -18.46 8.58
C GLU A 178 2.24 -18.21 8.00
N SER A 179 1.21 -18.41 8.81
CA SER A 179 -0.09 -17.76 8.60
C SER A 179 0.01 -16.26 8.93
N ILE A 180 -0.92 -15.47 8.40
CA ILE A 180 -0.97 -14.03 8.70
C ILE A 180 -1.19 -13.77 10.20
N GLU A 181 -1.93 -14.64 10.89
CA GLU A 181 -2.13 -14.57 12.34
C GLU A 181 -0.85 -14.85 13.12
N GLN A 182 -0.05 -15.84 12.68
CA GLN A 182 1.25 -16.13 13.28
C GLN A 182 2.20 -14.94 13.13
N THR A 183 2.25 -14.35 11.94
CA THR A 183 3.00 -13.11 11.69
C THR A 183 2.55 -11.99 12.62
N ALA A 184 1.24 -11.74 12.76
CA ALA A 184 0.74 -10.69 13.66
C ALA A 184 1.18 -10.89 15.13
N ILE A 185 1.15 -12.13 15.62
CA ILE A 185 1.61 -12.44 16.98
C ILE A 185 3.13 -12.27 17.10
N ARG A 186 3.89 -12.76 16.12
CA ARG A 186 5.36 -12.65 16.09
C ARG A 186 5.81 -11.19 16.07
N GLU A 187 5.30 -10.38 15.15
CA GLU A 187 5.67 -8.97 15.00
C GLU A 187 5.39 -8.17 16.28
N VAL A 188 4.24 -8.39 16.93
CA VAL A 188 3.94 -7.75 18.23
C VAL A 188 4.96 -8.16 19.29
N LYS A 189 5.32 -9.45 19.33
CA LYS A 189 6.27 -9.96 20.30
C LYS A 189 7.68 -9.42 20.07
N GLU A 190 8.15 -9.44 18.84
CA GLU A 190 9.50 -9.01 18.44
C GLU A 190 9.69 -7.51 18.64
N GLU A 191 8.78 -6.68 18.11
CA GLU A 191 8.91 -5.22 18.16
C GLU A 191 8.74 -4.65 19.57
N THR A 192 7.89 -5.27 20.41
CA THR A 192 7.37 -4.64 21.64
C THR A 192 7.49 -5.48 22.90
N GLY A 193 7.83 -6.76 22.78
CA GLY A 193 7.92 -7.72 23.89
C GLY A 193 6.57 -8.20 24.43
N LEU A 194 5.45 -7.63 23.95
CA LEU A 194 4.11 -7.91 24.44
C LEU A 194 3.57 -9.24 23.89
N ASP A 195 2.82 -9.95 24.72
CA ASP A 195 2.02 -11.10 24.29
C ASP A 195 0.58 -10.64 24.04
N VAL A 196 -0.03 -11.13 22.97
CA VAL A 196 -1.43 -10.81 22.62
C VAL A 196 -2.29 -12.05 22.54
N GLY A 197 -3.57 -11.89 22.86
CA GLY A 197 -4.57 -12.95 22.78
C GLY A 197 -5.13 -13.13 21.36
N SER A 198 -6.41 -13.51 21.28
CA SER A 198 -7.10 -13.71 20.00
C SER A 198 -7.10 -12.46 19.13
N LEU A 199 -6.72 -12.63 17.87
CA LEU A 199 -6.76 -11.58 16.87
C LEU A 199 -8.18 -11.40 16.30
N THR A 200 -8.59 -10.15 16.11
CA THR A 200 -9.82 -9.81 15.37
C THR A 200 -9.43 -9.16 14.05
N TYR A 201 -9.67 -9.84 12.94
CA TYR A 201 -9.47 -9.28 11.62
C TYR A 201 -10.38 -8.06 11.40
N TYR A 202 -9.80 -6.99 10.87
CA TYR A 202 -10.52 -5.76 10.55
C TYR A 202 -10.74 -5.62 9.05
N LYS A 203 -9.66 -5.41 8.29
CA LYS A 203 -9.71 -5.09 6.86
C LYS A 203 -8.35 -5.32 6.22
N SER A 204 -8.32 -5.44 4.90
CA SER A 204 -7.09 -5.45 4.11
C SER A 204 -6.93 -4.18 3.27
N GLN A 205 -5.69 -3.79 2.99
CA GLN A 205 -5.37 -2.67 2.10
C GLN A 205 -4.28 -3.06 1.08
N PRO A 206 -4.52 -2.91 -0.24
CA PRO A 206 -3.42 -2.91 -1.20
C PRO A 206 -2.57 -1.64 -1.01
N TRP A 207 -1.26 -1.82 -0.80
CA TRP A 207 -0.30 -0.75 -0.60
C TRP A 207 0.77 -0.80 -1.68
N GLY A 208 0.45 -0.20 -2.83
CA GLY A 208 1.27 -0.29 -4.04
C GLY A 208 2.70 0.23 -3.86
N PHE A 209 2.91 1.22 -2.98
CA PHE A 209 4.21 1.84 -2.70
C PHE A 209 5.32 0.87 -2.31
N THR A 210 4.96 -0.22 -1.63
CA THR A 210 5.90 -1.29 -1.25
C THR A 210 5.50 -2.61 -1.87
N SER A 211 4.53 -2.64 -2.79
CA SER A 211 3.94 -3.87 -3.34
C SER A 211 3.41 -4.82 -2.26
N THR A 212 2.78 -4.27 -1.23
CA THR A 212 2.31 -5.02 -0.05
C THR A 212 0.79 -5.17 -0.08
N LEU A 213 0.28 -6.30 0.40
CA LEU A 213 -1.12 -6.44 0.82
C LEU A 213 -1.15 -6.45 2.35
N LEU A 214 -1.65 -5.36 2.92
CA LEU A 214 -1.73 -5.17 4.36
C LEU A 214 -2.97 -5.87 4.93
N PHE A 215 -2.82 -6.55 6.06
CA PHE A 215 -3.88 -7.19 6.83
C PHE A 215 -3.97 -6.55 8.21
N GLY A 216 -5.06 -5.84 8.47
CA GLY A 216 -5.30 -5.14 9.73
C GLY A 216 -5.96 -6.04 10.78
N PHE A 217 -5.40 -6.06 11.99
CA PHE A 217 -5.94 -6.78 13.14
C PHE A 217 -6.05 -5.87 14.37
N TYR A 218 -7.08 -6.11 15.17
CA TYR A 218 -7.12 -5.66 16.57
C TYR A 218 -6.74 -6.82 17.48
N ALA A 219 -5.99 -6.52 18.54
CA ALA A 219 -5.57 -7.51 19.52
C ALA A 219 -5.52 -6.89 20.93
N HIS A 220 -5.79 -7.69 21.95
CA HIS A 220 -5.61 -7.30 23.34
C HIS A 220 -4.35 -7.92 23.92
N VAL A 221 -3.60 -7.12 24.69
CA VAL A 221 -2.47 -7.63 25.47
C VAL A 221 -2.96 -8.69 26.46
N ILE A 222 -2.17 -9.73 26.65
CA ILE A 222 -2.37 -10.71 27.73
C ILE A 222 -1.19 -10.66 28.69
N GLY A 223 -1.46 -10.67 29.99
CA GLY A 223 -0.42 -10.60 31.01
C GLY A 223 0.10 -9.17 31.21
N SER A 224 1.41 -8.96 31.01
CA SER A 224 2.06 -7.68 31.30
C SER A 224 1.92 -6.70 30.14
N ASP A 225 1.61 -5.44 30.44
CA ASP A 225 1.61 -4.31 29.50
C ASP A 225 2.95 -3.56 29.45
N ALA A 226 4.00 -4.11 30.06
CA ALA A 226 5.34 -3.55 30.07
C ALA A 226 6.03 -3.76 28.72
N ILE A 227 6.28 -2.66 28.01
CA ILE A 227 6.90 -2.65 26.69
C ILE A 227 8.40 -2.91 26.82
N THR A 228 8.90 -3.92 26.12
CA THR A 228 10.33 -4.17 25.89
C THR A 228 10.61 -4.04 24.40
N MET A 229 10.96 -2.83 23.97
CA MET A 229 11.05 -2.46 22.56
C MET A 229 12.36 -2.93 21.92
N ASP A 230 12.31 -3.47 20.71
CA ASP A 230 13.51 -3.62 19.87
C ASP A 230 13.93 -2.26 19.29
N SER A 231 15.03 -1.73 19.81
CA SER A 231 15.59 -0.44 19.39
C SER A 231 16.18 -0.41 17.97
N ASN A 232 16.40 -1.58 17.34
CA ASN A 232 16.82 -1.65 15.95
C ASN A 232 15.67 -1.32 15.00
N GLU A 233 14.45 -1.69 15.37
CA GLU A 233 13.27 -1.51 14.52
C GLU A 233 12.50 -0.24 14.88
N LEU A 234 12.36 0.03 16.18
CA LEU A 234 11.56 1.12 16.71
C LEU A 234 12.41 2.10 17.53
N ARG A 235 12.06 3.39 17.41
CA ARG A 235 12.59 4.44 18.30
C ARG A 235 11.58 4.89 19.34
N VAL A 236 10.30 4.56 19.15
CA VAL A 236 9.21 4.84 20.09
C VAL A 236 8.25 3.66 20.05
N ALA A 237 7.88 3.18 21.23
CA ALA A 237 6.71 2.33 21.46
C ALA A 237 6.09 2.82 22.78
N ARG A 238 4.83 3.27 22.74
CA ARG A 238 4.16 3.80 23.93
C ARG A 238 2.64 3.62 23.86
N TRP A 239 2.04 3.54 25.03
CA TRP A 239 0.60 3.62 25.20
C TRP A 239 0.10 5.05 24.96
N VAL A 240 -1.01 5.19 24.25
CA VAL A 240 -1.75 6.44 24.03
C VAL A 240 -3.22 6.26 24.37
N LYS A 241 -3.79 7.30 24.97
CA LYS A 241 -5.22 7.36 25.26
C LYS A 241 -6.00 7.81 24.03
N PRO A 242 -7.29 7.47 23.92
CA PRO A 242 -8.15 7.97 22.85
C PRO A 242 -8.22 9.51 22.79
N THR A 243 -7.95 10.19 23.90
CA THR A 243 -7.93 11.67 24.00
C THR A 243 -6.61 12.30 23.57
N ASP A 244 -5.57 11.50 23.31
CA ASP A 244 -4.28 12.02 22.89
C ASP A 244 -4.33 12.45 21.42
N ASP A 245 -3.62 13.52 21.08
CA ASP A 245 -3.44 13.94 19.69
C ASP A 245 -2.41 13.03 18.99
N ILE A 246 -2.87 12.27 17.99
CA ILE A 246 -2.08 11.28 17.26
C ILE A 246 -2.05 11.66 15.78
N ASP A 247 -0.95 12.27 15.34
CA ASP A 247 -0.73 12.54 13.91
C ASP A 247 -0.34 11.25 13.15
N THR A 248 -1.29 10.74 12.37
CA THR A 248 -1.14 9.55 11.52
C THR A 248 -0.74 9.88 10.07
N GLY A 249 -0.58 11.17 9.73
CA GLY A 249 -0.16 11.60 8.41
C GLY A 249 -1.20 11.48 7.29
N GLY A 250 -2.50 11.54 7.61
CA GLY A 250 -3.62 11.62 6.67
C GLY A 250 -4.68 10.54 6.88
N ASN A 251 -5.51 10.28 5.86
CA ASN A 251 -6.59 9.26 5.87
C ASN A 251 -6.44 8.20 4.76
N ALA A 252 -5.28 8.18 4.10
CA ALA A 252 -5.00 7.29 2.98
C ALA A 252 -4.65 5.85 3.42
N SER A 253 -4.11 5.67 4.62
CA SER A 253 -3.54 4.40 5.09
C SER A 253 -4.46 3.64 6.05
N LEU A 254 -4.31 2.32 6.09
CA LEU A 254 -5.01 1.42 7.02
C LEU A 254 -4.65 1.73 8.47
N THR A 255 -3.38 2.05 8.74
CA THR A 255 -2.92 2.54 10.05
C THR A 255 -3.72 3.75 10.52
N SER A 256 -3.82 4.78 9.66
CA SER A 256 -4.58 6.00 9.97
C SER A 256 -6.06 5.68 10.25
N GLU A 257 -6.68 4.85 9.41
CA GLU A 257 -8.08 4.45 9.58
C GLU A 257 -8.31 3.70 10.91
N MET A 258 -7.45 2.74 11.23
CA MET A 258 -7.58 1.95 12.47
C MET A 258 -7.40 2.79 13.74
N ILE A 259 -6.45 3.75 13.72
CA ILE A 259 -6.24 4.69 14.82
C ILE A 259 -7.45 5.62 14.98
N HIS A 260 -7.98 6.18 13.89
CA HIS A 260 -9.17 7.03 13.96
C HIS A 260 -10.40 6.27 14.47
N ASN A 261 -10.61 5.03 14.02
CA ASN A 261 -11.70 4.19 14.54
C ASN A 261 -11.57 3.93 16.04
N PHE A 262 -10.35 3.65 16.53
CA PHE A 262 -10.11 3.47 17.96
C PHE A 262 -10.48 4.72 18.77
N ILE A 263 -10.13 5.91 18.27
CA ILE A 263 -10.48 7.20 18.90
C ILE A 263 -12.00 7.40 18.88
N GLU A 264 -12.66 7.19 17.74
CA GLU A 264 -14.11 7.39 17.59
C GLU A 264 -14.94 6.40 18.42
N ASP A 265 -14.60 5.12 18.44
CA ASP A 265 -15.34 4.10 19.19
C ASP A 265 -15.24 4.33 20.70
N SER A 266 -14.09 4.80 21.17
CA SER A 266 -13.89 5.19 22.57
C SER A 266 -14.76 6.40 22.96
N ALA A 267 -14.99 7.33 22.03
CA ALA A 267 -15.91 8.45 22.26
C ALA A 267 -17.39 8.01 22.30
N ARG A 268 -17.76 6.95 21.57
CA ARG A 268 -19.13 6.39 21.55
C ARG A 268 -19.44 5.50 22.75
N ARG A 269 -18.43 4.94 23.41
CA ARG A 269 -18.55 4.14 24.65
C ARG A 269 -17.73 4.79 25.77
N PRO A 270 -18.19 5.91 26.35
CA PRO A 270 -17.53 6.45 27.54
C PRO A 270 -17.55 5.36 28.61
N LEU A 271 -16.37 5.01 29.13
CA LEU A 271 -16.22 4.12 30.28
C LEU A 271 -17.22 4.56 31.36
N THR A 272 -18.29 3.80 31.54
CA THR A 272 -19.15 3.97 32.71
C THR A 272 -18.28 3.56 33.89
N SER A 273 -17.97 4.52 34.75
CA SER A 273 -17.27 4.27 35.99
C SER A 273 -18.05 3.22 36.78
N GLY A 274 -17.44 2.05 36.96
CA GLY A 274 -18.01 0.98 37.76
C GLY A 274 -18.32 1.48 39.17
N ARG A 275 -19.60 1.42 39.55
CA ARG A 275 -20.00 1.19 40.93
C ARG A 275 -20.04 -0.32 41.12
N GLY A 276 -19.29 -0.79 42.11
CA GLY A 276 -19.25 -2.16 42.60
C GLY A 276 -18.26 -2.24 43.73
#